data_AF-A0A6H9KXB2-F1
#
_entry.id   AF-A0A6H9KXB2-F1
#
_cell.length_a   1.000
_cell.length_b   1.000
_cell.length_c   1.000
_cell.angle_alpha   90.00
_cell.angle_beta   90.00
_cell.angle_gamma   90.00
#
_symmetry.space_group_name_H-M   'P 1'
#
loop_
_entity.id
_entity.type
_entity.pdbx_description
1 polymer ?
#
loop_
_entity_poly.entity_id
_entity_poly.type
_entity_poly.pdbx_seq_one_letter_code
_entity_poly.pdbx_strand_id
1 'polypeptide(L)' 'MKEINLKVSLDEANLILEALGTLPFTRVFGLIGKIQEQAGHQLNGNSDKSEPRKKKSTVPELKG' A
#
# COMPACT_ATOMS: atom_id res chain seq x y z
N MET A 1 7.79 -5.87 21.48
CA MET A 1 8.73 -4.99 20.73
C MET A 1 8.00 -3.71 20.39
N LYS A 2 8.71 -2.59 20.18
CA LYS A 2 8.10 -1.32 19.73
C LYS A 2 8.09 -1.27 18.21
N GLU A 3 6.97 -0.91 17.62
CA GLU A 3 6.81 -0.77 16.17
C GLU A 3 6.92 0.71 15.77
N ILE A 4 7.54 0.98 14.62
CA ILE A 4 7.67 2.33 14.06
C ILE A 4 7.25 2.33 12.58
N ASN A 5 6.68 3.43 12.11
CA ASN A 5 6.34 3.64 10.71
C ASN A 5 7.35 4.61 10.10
N LEU A 6 8.07 4.19 9.06
CA LEU A 6 9.03 5.01 8.32
C LEU A 6 8.38 5.44 7.00
N LYS A 7 8.40 6.75 6.73
CA LYS A 7 8.08 7.29 5.40
C LYS A 7 9.40 7.52 4.68
N VAL A 8 9.58 6.80 3.59
CA VAL A 8 10.74 6.91 2.70
C VAL A 8 10.22 7.00 1.26
N SER A 9 10.98 7.66 0.40
CA SER A 9 10.76 7.67 -1.05
C SER A 9 11.08 6.30 -1.65
N LEU A 10 10.68 6.10 -2.91
CA LEU A 10 10.95 4.87 -3.64
C LEU A 10 12.47 4.62 -3.80
N ASP A 11 13.24 5.66 -4.10
CA ASP A 11 14.68 5.56 -4.29
C ASP A 11 15.39 5.20 -2.97
N GLU A 12 14.96 5.79 -1.86
CA GLU A 12 15.46 5.43 -0.53
C GLU A 12 15.10 3.99 -0.15
N ALA A 13 13.89 3.51 -0.51
CA ALA A 13 13.50 2.13 -0.29
C ALA A 13 14.37 1.14 -1.08
N ASN A 14 14.65 1.45 -2.35
CA ASN A 14 15.55 0.63 -3.18
C ASN A 14 16.96 0.59 -2.59
N LEU A 15 17.50 1.74 -2.17
CA LEU A 15 18.83 1.81 -1.55
C LEU A 15 18.91 0.99 -0.26
N ILE A 16 17.87 1.01 0.58
CA ILE A 16 17.79 0.18 1.79
C ILE A 16 17.81 -1.30 1.43
N LEU A 17 17.04 -1.71 0.40
CA LEU A 17 16.99 -3.09 -0.05
C LEU A 17 18.34 -3.57 -0.62
N GLU A 18 19.01 -2.73 -1.41
CA GLU A 18 20.36 -2.99 -1.92
C GLU A 18 21.38 -3.16 -0.77
N ALA A 19 21.36 -2.27 0.21
CA ALA A 19 22.23 -2.35 1.38
C ALA A 19 21.98 -3.64 2.18
N LEU A 20 20.71 -4.02 2.37
CA LEU A 20 20.37 -5.29 3.02
C LEU A 20 20.86 -6.51 2.22
N GLY A 21 20.88 -6.43 0.89
CA GLY A 21 21.43 -7.47 0.01
C GLY A 21 22.93 -7.74 0.20
N THR A 22 23.68 -6.82 0.83
CA THR A 22 25.10 -7.01 1.15
C THR A 22 25.35 -7.84 2.43
N LEU A 23 24.31 -8.10 3.23
CA LEU A 23 24.37 -8.91 4.44
C LEU A 23 24.02 -10.38 4.15
N PRO A 24 24.39 -11.34 5.03
CA PRO A 24 23.97 -12.72 4.86
C PRO A 24 22.45 -12.84 4.76
N PHE A 25 21.96 -13.51 3.72
CA PHE A 25 20.52 -13.64 3.42
C PHE A 25 19.68 -14.08 4.62
N THR A 26 20.19 -15.00 5.44
CA THR A 26 19.55 -15.51 6.67
C THR A 26 19.24 -14.41 7.70
N ARG A 27 19.95 -13.28 7.66
CA ARG A 27 19.72 -12.12 8.54
C ARG A 27 18.67 -11.17 8.00
N VAL A 28 18.48 -11.11 6.68
CA VAL A 28 17.68 -10.06 6.02
C VAL A 28 16.41 -10.55 5.36
N PHE A 29 16.24 -11.85 5.09
CA PHE A 29 15.05 -12.37 4.39
C PHE A 29 13.72 -11.95 5.06
N GLY A 30 13.67 -12.02 6.40
CA GLY A 30 12.49 -11.61 7.16
C GLY A 30 12.27 -10.08 7.18
N LEU A 31 13.34 -9.29 7.03
CA LEU A 31 13.24 -7.83 6.92
C LEU A 31 12.73 -7.43 5.53
N ILE A 32 13.26 -8.06 4.48
CA ILE A 32 12.86 -7.83 3.09
C ILE A 32 11.38 -8.18 2.91
N GLY A 33 10.92 -9.32 3.42
CA GLY A 33 9.51 -9.70 3.37
C GLY A 33 8.58 -8.66 4.02
N LYS A 34 8.94 -8.17 5.21
CA LYS A 34 8.17 -7.12 5.91
C LYS A 34 8.13 -5.79 5.13
N ILE A 35 9.21 -5.42 4.45
CA ILE A 35 9.25 -4.21 3.62
C ILE A 35 8.35 -4.40 2.39
N GLN A 36 8.43 -5.57 1.74
CA GLN A 36 7.59 -5.88 0.57
C GLN A 36 6.10 -5.88 0.91
N GLU A 37 5.70 -6.47 2.05
CA GLU A 37 4.31 -6.42 2.52
C GLU A 37 3.83 -4.98 2.71
N GLN A 38 4.61 -4.15 3.42
CA GLN A 38 4.28 -2.73 3.64
C GLN A 38 4.21 -1.91 2.35
N ALA A 39 5.11 -2.17 1.39
CA ALA A 39 5.10 -1.53 0.09
C ALA A 39 3.86 -1.94 -0.74
N GLY A 40 3.51 -3.23 -0.75
CA GLY A 40 2.33 -3.75 -1.45
C GLY A 40 1.03 -3.14 -0.93
N HIS A 41 0.90 -2.97 0.40
CA HIS A 41 -0.25 -2.27 1.00
C HIS A 41 -0.34 -0.81 0.57
N GLN A 42 0.79 -0.13 0.39
CA GLN A 42 0.81 1.28 -0.05
C GLN A 42 0.53 1.44 -1.55
N LEU A 43 1.03 0.51 -2.38
CA LEU A 43 0.84 0.54 -3.82
C LEU A 43 -0.59 0.16 -4.23
N ASN A 44 -1.17 -0.85 -3.57
CA ASN A 44 -2.53 -1.33 -3.85
C ASN A 44 -3.61 -0.53 -3.11
N GLY A 45 -3.23 0.24 -2.08
CA GLY A 45 -4.15 1.07 -1.28
C GLY A 45 -4.63 2.36 -1.96
N ASN A 46 -4.13 2.68 -3.16
CA ASN A 46 -4.53 3.89 -3.89
C ASN A 46 -5.70 3.67 -4.88
N SER A 47 -6.34 2.50 -4.85
CA SER A 47 -7.52 2.19 -5.67
C SER A 47 -8.86 2.34 -4.93
N ASP A 48 -8.85 2.63 -3.63
CA ASP A 48 -10.09 2.78 -2.84
C ASP A 48 -10.20 4.18 -2.23
N LYS A 49 -10.49 5.18 -3.09
CA LYS A 49 -11.22 6.39 -2.68
C LYS A 49 -11.80 7.11 -3.91
N SER A 50 -13.11 7.36 -3.83
CA SER A 50 -14.02 8.08 -4.76
C SER A 50 -14.77 7.12 -5.71
N GLU A 51 -16.06 6.79 -5.55
CA GLU A 51 -17.22 7.56 -5.12
C GLU A 51 -18.29 6.69 -4.41
N PRO A 52 -19.01 7.24 -3.42
CA PRO A 52 -20.28 6.65 -2.99
C PRO A 52 -21.31 6.85 -4.11
N ARG A 53 -21.72 5.76 -4.78
CA ARG A 53 -22.89 5.78 -5.69
C ARG A 53 -24.12 6.28 -4.93
N LYS A 54 -24.46 7.56 -5.10
CA LYS A 54 -25.73 8.15 -4.67
C LYS A 54 -26.86 7.28 -5.23
N LYS A 55 -27.58 6.56 -4.36
CA LYS A 55 -28.96 6.14 -4.63
C LYS A 55 -29.81 7.39 -4.76
N LYS A 56 -30.01 7.91 -5.97
CA LYS A 56 -31.08 8.85 -6.34
C LYS A 56 -31.16 8.94 -7.86
N SER A 57 -31.89 8.01 -8.47
CA SER A 57 -32.56 8.28 -9.73
C SER A 57 -34.03 7.99 -9.52
N THR A 58 -34.76 9.10 -9.42
CA THR A 58 -36.20 9.25 -9.46
C THR A 58 -36.79 8.50 -10.65
N VAL A 59 -37.70 7.57 -10.40
CA VAL A 59 -38.64 7.06 -11.40
C VAL A 59 -39.58 8.21 -11.77
N PRO A 60 -39.74 8.58 -13.06
CA PRO A 60 -40.75 9.55 -13.45
C PRO A 60 -42.14 8.91 -13.34
N GLU A 61 -43.02 9.54 -12.57
CA GLU A 61 -44.43 9.21 -12.46
C GLU A 61 -45.09 9.45 -13.84
N LEU A 62 -45.41 8.35 -14.54
CA LEU A 62 -46.20 8.37 -15.77
C LEU A 62 -47.67 8.64 -15.38
N LYS A 63 -48.14 9.87 -15.64
CA LYS A 63 -49.57 10.17 -15.61
C LYS A 63 -50.27 9.44 -16.77
N GLY A 64 -51.23 8.59 -16.41
CA GLY A 64 -52.30 8.08 -17.28
C GLY A 64 -53.65 8.41 -16.65
#